data_AF-A0A437CNA5-F1
#
_entry.id   AF-A0A437CNA5-F1
#
_cell.length_a   1.000
_cell.length_b   1.000
_cell.length_c   1.000
_cell.angle_alpha   90.00
_cell.angle_beta   90.00
_cell.angle_gamma   90.00
#
_symmetry.space_group_name_H-M   'P 1'
#
loop_
_entity.id
_entity.type
_entity.pdbx_description
1 polymer ?
#
loop_
_entity_poly.entity_id
_entity_poly.type
_entity_poly.pdbx_seq_one_letter_code
_entity_poly.pdbx_strand_id
1 'polypeptide(L)'
;MFVEMVEATMKTAEPLRPTGVLQQNRVFLDFFWDLAKPDQEVRLKAVEDLVEYLKTGNKNDELEYTFKRLVDGLGHTRETARPGFSLALGQVLVAFEEIPLQSILDRVKQKHSLQAVKKKLAQKAMFGNLFGVLSLHQSGRLFKEPQVVLACVQLLQSLSQHRQHLKDLPTKTIMDILMEIPEEVFEEVLLSALKSDLASAFNTPEQLQLLLVALQRFPHTLKPKKLKSLLGSATIINADNVPRLIGVLKMAAHSVKKELVLPAVALDLLKLSLKEDSFQLFWNRAITEGMFKEPSGPTHYLGFRLLGSALPLLSLSS
;
A
#
# COMPACT_ATOMS: atom_id res chain seq x y z
N MET A 1 1.57 53.34 64.52
CA MET A 1 1.41 54.06 63.24
C MET A 1 2.03 53.15 62.19
N PHE A 2 1.21 52.57 61.31
CA PHE A 2 1.61 51.52 60.37
C PHE A 2 2.52 52.10 59.27
N VAL A 3 3.61 51.40 58.96
CA VAL A 3 4.49 51.69 57.82
C VAL A 3 3.96 50.92 56.63
N GLU A 4 3.46 51.62 55.61
CA GLU A 4 3.11 51.06 54.31
C GLU A 4 4.37 50.59 53.58
N MET A 5 4.42 49.29 53.27
CA MET A 5 5.37 48.71 52.34
C MET A 5 4.86 48.97 50.92
N VAL A 6 5.56 49.80 50.15
CA VAL A 6 5.29 49.99 48.72
C VAL A 6 5.83 48.79 47.96
N GLU A 7 4.92 47.97 47.45
CA GLU A 7 5.20 46.83 46.59
C GLU A 7 5.69 47.33 45.21
N ALA A 8 6.97 47.08 44.90
CA ALA A 8 7.52 47.36 43.59
C ALA A 8 7.06 46.29 42.58
N THR A 9 6.03 46.59 41.79
CA THR A 9 5.62 45.75 40.66
C THR A 9 6.72 45.71 39.60
N MET A 10 7.46 44.60 39.53
CA MET A 10 8.34 44.27 38.41
C MET A 10 7.49 44.09 37.15
N LYS A 11 7.65 44.99 36.17
CA LYS A 11 7.19 44.76 34.81
C LYS A 11 7.97 43.59 34.23
N THR A 12 7.34 42.44 34.11
CA THR A 12 7.81 41.31 33.31
C THR A 12 7.91 41.77 31.86
N ALA A 13 9.13 41.70 31.31
CA ALA A 13 9.37 41.99 29.90
C ALA A 13 8.62 40.97 29.04
N GLU A 14 7.70 41.45 28.19
CA GLU A 14 7.07 40.62 27.17
C GLU A 14 8.14 40.04 26.23
N PRO A 15 8.05 38.75 25.85
CA PRO A 15 8.99 38.19 24.90
C PRO A 15 8.78 38.86 23.54
N LEU A 16 9.85 39.49 23.04
CA LEU A 16 9.95 40.09 21.71
C LEU A 16 9.40 39.12 20.66
N ARG A 17 8.28 39.51 20.02
CA ARG A 17 7.68 38.74 18.92
C ARG A 17 8.67 38.67 17.76
N PRO A 18 8.95 37.49 17.17
CA PRO A 18 9.87 37.39 16.05
C PRO A 18 9.31 38.15 14.83
N THR A 19 10.17 38.92 14.17
CA THR A 19 9.88 39.63 12.93
C THR A 19 9.44 38.68 11.80
N GLY A 20 8.65 39.17 10.83
CA GLY A 20 7.80 38.37 9.93
C GLY A 20 8.44 37.18 9.20
N VAL A 21 9.74 37.23 8.88
CA VAL A 21 10.47 36.12 8.23
C VAL A 21 10.72 34.94 9.20
N LEU A 22 10.95 35.23 10.49
CA LEU A 22 11.15 34.19 11.51
C LEU A 22 9.82 33.55 11.94
N GLN A 23 8.72 34.30 11.88
CA GLN A 23 7.37 33.75 12.08
C GLN A 23 6.93 32.87 10.92
N GLN A 24 7.16 33.27 9.67
CA GLN A 24 6.88 32.42 8.50
C GLN A 24 7.67 31.11 8.56
N ASN A 25 8.95 31.17 8.92
CA ASN A 25 9.76 29.96 9.15
C ASN A 25 9.21 29.07 10.27
N ARG A 26 8.61 29.63 11.34
CA ARG A 26 7.97 28.82 12.39
C ARG A 26 6.69 28.14 11.91
N VAL A 27 5.80 28.90 11.25
CA VAL A 27 4.54 28.35 10.70
C VAL A 27 4.84 27.21 9.72
N PHE A 28 5.83 27.40 8.85
CA PHE A 28 6.28 26.36 7.92
C PHE A 28 6.77 25.09 8.65
N LEU A 29 7.53 25.24 9.74
CA LEU A 29 8.01 24.11 10.53
C LEU A 29 6.90 23.41 11.32
N ASP A 30 5.88 24.16 11.77
CA ASP A 30 4.76 23.64 12.56
C ASP A 30 3.92 22.63 11.76
N PHE A 31 3.83 22.78 10.43
CA PHE A 31 3.17 21.79 9.57
C PHE A 31 3.74 20.38 9.77
N PHE A 32 5.07 20.22 9.82
CA PHE A 32 5.69 18.91 10.02
C PHE A 32 5.46 18.33 11.43
N TRP A 33 5.30 19.19 12.43
CA TRP A 33 4.92 18.77 13.77
C TRP A 33 3.47 18.27 13.81
N ASP A 34 2.58 18.96 13.09
CA ASP A 34 1.18 18.62 12.99
C ASP A 34 0.93 17.32 12.20
N LEU A 35 1.73 17.05 11.16
CA LEU A 35 1.74 15.76 10.45
C LEU A 35 2.03 14.56 11.38
N ALA A 36 2.75 14.78 12.50
CA ALA A 36 3.10 13.74 13.45
C ALA A 36 2.10 13.60 14.62
N LYS A 37 1.03 14.40 14.65
CA LYS A 37 -0.02 14.31 15.68
C LYS A 37 -0.93 13.10 15.45
N PRO A 38 -1.50 12.51 16.53
CA PRO A 38 -2.38 11.34 16.41
C PRO A 38 -3.76 11.68 15.85
N ASP A 39 -4.17 12.94 15.94
CA ASP A 39 -5.44 13.44 15.41
C ASP A 39 -5.43 13.47 13.88
N GLN A 40 -6.43 12.87 13.24
CA GLN A 40 -6.52 12.78 11.78
C GLN A 40 -6.86 14.12 11.13
N GLU A 41 -7.77 14.90 11.70
CA GLU A 41 -8.20 16.18 11.13
C GLU A 41 -7.05 17.18 11.15
N VAL A 42 -6.29 17.21 12.24
CA VAL A 42 -5.10 18.06 12.35
C VAL A 42 -4.05 17.68 11.30
N ARG A 43 -3.84 16.38 11.05
CA ARG A 43 -2.89 15.94 10.01
C ARG A 43 -3.36 16.34 8.62
N LEU A 44 -4.64 16.13 8.29
CA LEU A 44 -5.18 16.46 6.97
C LEU A 44 -5.08 17.96 6.71
N LYS A 45 -5.47 18.79 7.68
CA LYS A 45 -5.33 20.24 7.59
C LYS A 45 -3.87 20.68 7.42
N ALA A 46 -2.94 20.06 8.14
CA ALA A 46 -1.52 20.37 7.97
C ALA A 46 -0.97 20.00 6.58
N VAL A 47 -1.51 18.96 5.93
CA VAL A 47 -1.16 18.64 4.53
C VAL A 47 -1.66 19.74 3.59
N GLU A 48 -2.92 20.14 3.73
CA GLU A 48 -3.54 21.20 2.91
C GLU A 48 -2.79 22.52 3.07
N ASP A 49 -2.59 22.97 4.31
CA ASP A 49 -1.91 24.22 4.64
C ASP A 49 -0.44 24.22 4.14
N LEU A 50 0.26 23.08 4.24
CA LEU A 50 1.63 22.95 3.72
C LEU A 50 1.68 23.12 2.20
N VAL A 51 0.76 22.48 1.47
CA VAL A 51 0.71 22.56 0.00
C VAL A 51 0.35 23.97 -0.44
N GLU A 52 -0.64 24.61 0.20
CA GLU A 52 -1.01 26.00 -0.10
C GLU A 52 0.13 26.98 0.20
N TYR A 53 0.81 26.79 1.33
CA TYR A 53 1.97 27.59 1.71
C TYR A 53 3.09 27.50 0.67
N LEU A 54 3.40 26.31 0.17
CA LEU A 54 4.45 26.10 -0.84
C LEU A 54 4.06 26.65 -2.22
N LYS A 55 2.78 26.63 -2.58
CA LYS A 55 2.29 27.25 -3.83
C LYS A 55 2.38 28.77 -3.82
N THR A 56 2.34 29.38 -2.64
CA THR A 56 2.32 30.84 -2.48
C THR A 56 3.75 31.40 -2.49
N GLY A 57 4.28 31.65 -3.69
CA GLY A 57 5.58 32.30 -3.93
C GLY A 57 6.66 31.36 -4.47
N ASN A 58 7.80 31.91 -4.89
CA ASN A 58 8.94 31.12 -5.39
C ASN A 58 9.81 30.66 -4.21
N LYS A 59 9.49 29.49 -3.65
CA LYS A 59 10.04 28.95 -2.39
C LYS A 59 10.84 27.66 -2.59
N ASN A 60 11.75 27.65 -3.57
CA ASN A 60 12.51 26.45 -3.94
C ASN A 60 13.29 25.83 -2.76
N ASP A 61 13.89 26.64 -1.90
CA ASP A 61 14.63 26.14 -0.73
C ASP A 61 13.72 25.47 0.31
N GLU A 62 12.51 26.02 0.53
CA GLU A 62 11.52 25.42 1.43
C GLU A 62 10.91 24.15 0.81
N LEU A 63 10.74 24.10 -0.51
CA LEU A 63 10.30 22.89 -1.22
C LEU A 63 11.32 21.76 -1.07
N GLU A 64 12.60 22.04 -1.31
CA GLU A 64 13.69 21.08 -1.14
C GLU A 64 13.78 20.60 0.32
N TYR A 65 13.65 21.52 1.28
CA TYR A 65 13.59 21.18 2.69
C TYR A 65 12.36 20.33 3.04
N THR A 66 11.21 20.60 2.40
CA THR A 66 9.98 19.82 2.55
C THR A 66 10.22 18.38 2.11
N PHE A 67 10.76 18.16 0.90
CA PHE A 67 11.06 16.80 0.44
C PHE A 67 12.00 16.06 1.40
N LYS A 68 13.05 16.73 1.88
CA LYS A 68 13.96 16.15 2.88
C LYS A 68 13.22 15.74 4.15
N ARG A 69 12.37 16.61 4.70
CA ARG A 69 11.62 16.35 5.94
C ARG A 69 10.56 15.27 5.77
N LEU A 70 9.83 15.28 4.67
CA LEU A 70 8.80 14.28 4.39
C LEU A 70 9.43 12.90 4.20
N VAL A 71 10.51 12.79 3.41
CA VAL A 71 11.25 11.54 3.22
C VAL A 71 11.81 11.00 4.54
N ASP A 72 12.37 11.87 5.38
CA ASP A 72 12.84 11.49 6.72
C ASP A 72 11.70 10.99 7.62
N GLY A 73 10.51 11.57 7.48
CA GLY A 73 9.30 11.23 8.23
C GLY A 73 8.62 9.92 7.83
N LEU A 74 8.92 9.33 6.66
CA LEU A 74 8.32 8.05 6.22
C LEU A 74 8.65 6.89 7.18
N GLY A 75 9.83 6.93 7.80
CA GLY A 75 10.31 5.96 8.78
C GLY A 75 10.07 6.37 10.23
N HIS A 76 9.11 7.26 10.50
CA HIS A 76 8.91 7.86 11.83
C HIS A 76 8.72 6.80 12.94
N THR A 77 9.16 7.11 14.16
CA THR A 77 9.05 6.21 15.32
C THR A 77 7.60 5.88 15.65
N ARG A 78 6.75 6.91 15.70
CA ARG A 78 5.31 6.77 15.89
C ARG A 78 4.66 6.22 14.63
N GLU A 79 3.99 5.07 14.76
CA GLU A 79 3.29 4.42 13.67
C GLU A 79 2.19 5.30 13.06
N THR A 80 1.45 6.03 13.91
CA THR A 80 0.36 6.93 13.49
C THR A 80 0.82 8.12 12.64
N ALA A 81 2.10 8.49 12.71
CA ALA A 81 2.65 9.60 11.93
C ALA A 81 3.05 9.20 10.51
N ARG A 82 3.43 7.93 10.28
CA ARG A 82 3.99 7.49 8.98
C ARG A 82 3.00 7.67 7.81
N PRO A 83 1.69 7.35 7.96
CA PRO A 83 0.71 7.64 6.91
C PRO A 83 0.56 9.13 6.63
N GLY A 84 0.68 10.00 7.65
CA GLY A 84 0.61 11.45 7.49
C GLY A 84 1.74 11.99 6.62
N PHE A 85 2.98 11.56 6.89
CA PHE A 85 4.14 11.93 6.05
C PHE A 85 4.05 11.37 4.63
N SER A 86 3.55 10.14 4.47
CA SER A 86 3.34 9.51 3.15
C SER A 86 2.33 10.28 2.32
N LEU A 87 1.18 10.62 2.92
CA LEU A 87 0.13 11.40 2.28
C LEU A 87 0.61 12.81 1.92
N ALA A 88 1.27 13.50 2.85
CA ALA A 88 1.85 14.81 2.61
C ALA A 88 2.80 14.80 1.39
N LEU A 89 3.67 13.79 1.31
CA LEU A 89 4.59 13.65 0.20
C LEU A 89 3.85 13.40 -1.12
N GLY A 90 2.84 12.54 -1.12
CA GLY A 90 1.97 12.33 -2.29
C GLY A 90 1.30 13.62 -2.76
N GLN A 91 0.71 14.41 -1.84
CA GLN A 91 0.03 15.66 -2.18
C GLN A 91 0.98 16.76 -2.68
N VAL A 92 2.19 16.86 -2.11
CA VAL A 92 3.23 17.76 -2.64
C VAL A 92 3.62 17.33 -4.07
N LEU A 93 3.74 16.03 -4.35
CA LEU A 93 4.04 15.56 -5.71
C LEU A 93 2.88 15.78 -6.70
N VAL A 94 1.64 15.80 -6.24
CA VAL A 94 0.50 16.22 -7.07
C VAL A 94 0.59 17.71 -7.39
N ALA A 95 0.95 18.54 -6.41
CA ALA A 95 1.03 19.99 -6.57
C ALA A 95 2.19 20.47 -7.45
N PHE A 96 3.31 19.75 -7.43
CA PHE A 96 4.55 20.10 -8.15
C PHE A 96 4.89 19.02 -9.19
N GLU A 97 4.17 19.03 -10.32
CA GLU A 97 4.30 18.05 -11.40
C GLU A 97 5.67 18.09 -12.11
N GLU A 98 6.40 19.20 -12.00
CA GLU A 98 7.73 19.37 -12.56
C GLU A 98 8.79 18.50 -11.87
N ILE A 99 8.54 18.05 -10.64
CA ILE A 99 9.46 17.22 -9.88
C ILE A 99 9.35 15.76 -10.36
N PRO A 100 10.42 15.14 -10.90
CA PRO A 100 10.37 13.74 -11.36
C PRO A 100 10.21 12.77 -10.18
N LEU A 101 9.35 11.77 -10.32
CA LEU A 101 9.13 10.75 -9.29
C LEU A 101 10.41 9.95 -9.00
N GLN A 102 11.23 9.72 -10.04
CA GLN A 102 12.53 9.07 -9.92
C GLN A 102 13.43 9.76 -8.87
N SER A 103 13.47 11.09 -8.86
CA SER A 103 14.32 11.85 -7.93
C SER A 103 13.93 11.62 -6.46
N ILE A 104 12.63 11.46 -6.20
CA ILE A 104 12.08 11.20 -4.87
C ILE A 104 12.30 9.75 -4.48
N LEU A 105 12.12 8.81 -5.41
CA LEU A 105 12.41 7.40 -5.18
C LEU A 105 13.88 7.19 -4.79
N ASP A 106 14.81 7.89 -5.44
CA ASP A 106 16.23 7.81 -5.12
C ASP A 106 16.54 8.37 -3.73
N ARG A 107 15.91 9.49 -3.34
CA ARG A 107 16.00 10.01 -1.96
C ARG A 107 15.48 9.03 -0.93
N VAL A 108 14.35 8.36 -1.21
CA VAL A 108 13.77 7.33 -0.34
C VAL A 108 14.76 6.16 -0.18
N LYS A 109 15.28 5.63 -1.29
CA LYS A 109 16.25 4.52 -1.28
C LYS A 109 17.53 4.88 -0.55
N GLN A 110 18.03 6.10 -0.74
CA GLN A 110 19.23 6.59 -0.08
C GLN A 110 19.01 6.72 1.44
N LYS A 111 17.90 7.34 1.86
CA LYS A 111 17.61 7.57 3.28
C LYS A 111 17.29 6.27 4.03
N HIS A 112 16.53 5.39 3.39
CA HIS A 112 16.00 4.16 3.97
C HIS A 112 16.72 2.90 3.44
N SER A 113 18.01 3.01 3.12
CA SER A 113 18.78 1.87 2.61
C SER A 113 18.83 0.72 3.63
N LEU A 114 18.34 -0.45 3.24
CA LEU A 114 18.33 -1.63 4.11
C LEU A 114 19.74 -2.17 4.39
N GLN A 115 20.72 -1.89 3.51
CA GLN A 115 22.10 -2.37 3.64
C GLN A 115 22.95 -1.47 4.56
N ALA A 116 22.69 -0.17 4.56
CA ALA A 116 23.49 0.81 5.32
C ALA A 116 23.03 0.97 6.78
N VAL A 117 21.84 0.47 7.11
CA VAL A 117 21.18 0.77 8.38
C VAL A 117 21.46 -0.30 9.44
N LYS A 118 21.79 0.13 10.66
CA LYS A 118 21.97 -0.76 11.82
C LYS A 118 20.72 -1.63 12.03
N LYS A 119 20.89 -2.90 12.44
CA LYS A 119 19.80 -3.87 12.64
C LYS A 119 18.58 -3.35 13.45
N LYS A 120 18.81 -2.49 14.45
CA LYS A 120 17.73 -1.86 15.27
C LYS A 120 16.89 -0.82 14.52
N LEU A 121 17.41 -0.24 13.43
CA LEU A 121 16.73 0.77 12.61
C LEU A 121 16.21 0.20 11.29
N ALA A 122 16.54 -1.06 10.97
CA ALA A 122 16.10 -1.73 9.75
C ALA A 122 14.57 -1.73 9.60
N GLN A 123 13.83 -1.92 10.70
CA GLN A 123 12.36 -1.85 10.67
C GLN A 123 11.85 -0.47 10.23
N LYS A 124 12.48 0.62 10.70
CA LYS A 124 12.10 1.99 10.30
C LYS A 124 12.41 2.23 8.82
N ALA A 125 13.55 1.73 8.34
CA ALA A 125 13.91 1.79 6.93
C ALA A 125 12.93 0.98 6.06
N MET A 126 12.48 -0.19 6.52
CA MET A 126 11.45 -0.99 5.83
C MET A 126 10.14 -0.20 5.67
N PHE A 127 9.66 0.42 6.76
CA PHE A 127 8.48 1.29 6.68
C PHE A 127 8.72 2.53 5.81
N GLY A 128 9.89 3.14 5.90
CA GLY A 128 10.26 4.29 5.09
C GLY A 128 10.20 4.01 3.60
N ASN A 129 10.70 2.85 3.16
CA ASN A 129 10.58 2.42 1.77
C ASN A 129 9.12 2.14 1.37
N LEU A 130 8.35 1.42 2.22
CA LEU A 130 6.95 1.12 1.94
C LEU A 130 6.11 2.40 1.79
N PHE A 131 6.19 3.31 2.76
CA PHE A 131 5.46 4.58 2.73
C PHE A 131 6.00 5.53 1.65
N GLY A 132 7.27 5.41 1.26
CA GLY A 132 7.81 6.10 0.09
C GLY A 132 7.14 5.62 -1.19
N VAL A 133 7.06 4.31 -1.43
CA VAL A 133 6.35 3.78 -2.60
C VAL A 133 4.86 4.14 -2.57
N LEU A 134 4.21 4.07 -1.40
CA LEU A 134 2.82 4.51 -1.25
C LEU A 134 2.64 6.00 -1.59
N SER A 135 3.58 6.87 -1.21
CA SER A 135 3.49 8.30 -1.56
C SER A 135 3.60 8.55 -3.07
N LEU A 136 4.44 7.78 -3.76
CA LEU A 136 4.58 7.85 -5.22
C LEU A 136 3.31 7.33 -5.91
N HIS A 137 2.74 6.24 -5.41
CA HIS A 137 1.47 5.70 -5.88
C HIS A 137 0.31 6.70 -5.65
N GLN A 138 0.18 7.25 -4.44
CA GLN A 138 -0.83 8.26 -4.09
C GLN A 138 -0.73 9.57 -4.89
N SER A 139 0.42 9.85 -5.49
CA SER A 139 0.54 11.00 -6.40
C SER A 139 -0.29 10.84 -7.69
N GLY A 140 -0.73 9.61 -8.01
CA GLY A 140 -1.46 9.30 -9.24
C GLY A 140 -0.63 9.50 -10.51
N ARG A 141 0.68 9.77 -10.40
CA ARG A 141 1.58 10.06 -11.53
C ARG A 141 2.41 8.84 -11.93
N LEU A 142 2.34 7.74 -11.18
CA LEU A 142 3.24 6.60 -11.32
C LEU A 142 3.20 5.97 -12.72
N PHE A 143 2.02 5.91 -13.35
CA PHE A 143 1.86 5.38 -14.71
C PHE A 143 2.59 6.20 -15.79
N LYS A 144 2.94 7.47 -15.51
CA LYS A 144 3.68 8.34 -16.45
C LYS A 144 5.16 8.00 -16.52
N GLU A 145 5.71 7.31 -15.51
CA GLU A 145 7.14 6.98 -15.39
C GLU A 145 7.36 5.46 -15.23
N PRO A 146 7.31 4.66 -16.32
CA PRO A 146 7.36 3.19 -16.25
C PRO A 146 8.59 2.62 -15.51
N GLN A 147 9.75 3.27 -15.63
CA GLN A 147 10.97 2.85 -14.93
C GLN A 147 10.85 3.02 -13.40
N VAL A 148 10.12 4.04 -12.95
CA VAL A 148 9.82 4.23 -11.52
C VAL A 148 8.87 3.13 -11.04
N VAL A 149 7.86 2.76 -11.85
CA VAL A 149 6.96 1.64 -11.54
C VAL A 149 7.77 0.35 -11.29
N LEU A 150 8.69 0.02 -12.20
CA LEU A 150 9.58 -1.14 -12.06
C LEU A 150 10.35 -1.11 -10.75
N ALA A 151 11.00 0.02 -10.48
CA ALA A 151 11.83 0.21 -9.32
C ALA A 151 11.03 0.14 -8.00
N CYS A 152 9.79 0.64 -8.00
CA CYS A 152 8.85 0.51 -6.89
C CYS A 152 8.45 -0.94 -6.66
N VAL A 153 8.09 -1.68 -7.71
CA VAL A 153 7.70 -3.10 -7.59
C VAL A 153 8.87 -3.96 -7.09
N GLN A 154 10.08 -3.77 -7.63
CA GLN A 154 11.29 -4.48 -7.17
C GLN A 154 11.60 -4.18 -5.69
N LEU A 155 11.42 -2.92 -5.27
CA LEU A 155 11.58 -2.55 -3.87
C LEU A 155 10.54 -3.26 -3.00
N LEU A 156 9.27 -3.28 -3.40
CA LEU A 156 8.19 -4.00 -2.67
C LEU A 156 8.41 -5.52 -2.62
N GLN A 157 8.95 -6.13 -3.70
CA GLN A 157 9.34 -7.54 -3.71
C GLN A 157 10.43 -7.83 -2.66
N SER A 158 11.45 -6.97 -2.57
CA SER A 158 12.49 -7.11 -1.54
C SER A 158 11.91 -6.99 -0.11
N LEU A 159 10.95 -6.08 0.08
CA LEU A 159 10.27 -5.87 1.36
C LEU A 159 9.34 -7.03 1.74
N SER A 160 8.77 -7.73 0.75
CA SER A 160 7.87 -8.88 0.95
C SER A 160 8.56 -10.05 1.66
N GLN A 161 9.91 -10.12 1.60
CA GLN A 161 10.69 -11.11 2.34
C GLN A 161 10.64 -10.89 3.87
N HIS A 162 10.25 -9.68 4.32
CA HIS A 162 10.22 -9.28 5.73
C HIS A 162 8.80 -9.29 6.31
N ARG A 163 8.03 -10.36 6.08
CA ARG A 163 6.62 -10.50 6.53
C ARG A 163 6.41 -10.28 8.02
N GLN A 164 7.40 -10.59 8.87
CA GLN A 164 7.31 -10.38 10.32
C GLN A 164 7.08 -8.91 10.73
N HIS A 165 7.45 -7.95 9.89
CA HIS A 165 7.31 -6.52 10.18
C HIS A 165 6.24 -5.85 9.32
N LEU A 166 6.18 -6.18 8.03
CA LEU A 166 5.30 -5.50 7.07
C LEU A 166 4.03 -6.29 6.74
N LYS A 167 3.88 -7.52 7.27
CA LYS A 167 2.78 -8.44 6.94
C LYS A 167 2.61 -8.52 5.41
N ASP A 168 1.40 -8.24 4.92
CA ASP A 168 1.04 -8.33 3.51
C ASP A 168 0.96 -6.96 2.83
N LEU A 169 1.38 -5.88 3.51
CA LEU A 169 1.33 -4.52 2.97
C LEU A 169 2.11 -4.36 1.66
N PRO A 170 3.31 -4.95 1.47
CA PRO A 170 4.03 -4.82 0.21
C PRO A 170 3.27 -5.43 -0.96
N THR A 171 2.73 -6.65 -0.80
CA THR A 171 1.94 -7.31 -1.84
C THR A 171 0.64 -6.55 -2.14
N LYS A 172 -0.03 -6.01 -1.12
CA LYS A 172 -1.20 -5.13 -1.32
C LYS A 172 -0.85 -3.89 -2.14
N THR A 173 0.27 -3.25 -1.81
CA THR A 173 0.73 -2.07 -2.55
C THR A 173 1.06 -2.40 -4.01
N ILE A 174 1.64 -3.58 -4.29
CA ILE A 174 1.84 -4.05 -5.66
C ILE A 174 0.49 -4.18 -6.39
N MET A 175 -0.53 -4.77 -5.74
CA MET A 175 -1.86 -4.90 -6.34
C MET A 175 -2.52 -3.54 -6.60
N ASP A 176 -2.39 -2.59 -5.68
CA ASP A 176 -2.91 -1.23 -5.84
C ASP A 176 -2.25 -0.53 -7.05
N ILE A 177 -0.94 -0.69 -7.23
CA ILE A 177 -0.21 -0.20 -8.42
C ILE A 177 -0.74 -0.87 -9.69
N LEU A 178 -0.96 -2.20 -9.69
CA LEU A 178 -1.48 -2.91 -10.87
C LEU A 178 -2.86 -2.40 -11.31
N MET A 179 -3.68 -1.91 -10.37
CA MET A 179 -5.01 -1.38 -10.71
C MET A 179 -4.94 -0.08 -11.53
N GLU A 180 -3.88 0.71 -11.35
CA GLU A 180 -3.75 2.05 -11.96
C GLU A 180 -2.92 2.07 -13.25
N ILE A 181 -2.09 1.06 -13.50
CA ILE A 181 -1.23 1.06 -14.69
C ILE A 181 -1.96 0.58 -15.96
N PRO A 182 -1.52 1.04 -17.15
CA PRO A 182 -1.94 0.50 -18.44
C PRO A 182 -1.43 -0.93 -18.67
N GLU A 183 -2.09 -1.67 -19.57
CA GLU A 183 -1.70 -3.04 -19.94
C GLU A 183 -0.32 -3.06 -20.64
N GLU A 184 -0.02 -2.03 -21.42
CA GLU A 184 1.25 -1.87 -22.13
C GLU A 184 2.42 -1.77 -21.14
N VAL A 185 2.27 -0.95 -20.09
CA VAL A 185 3.29 -0.79 -19.04
C VAL A 185 3.47 -2.10 -18.27
N PHE A 186 2.39 -2.83 -18.02
CA PHE A 186 2.48 -4.14 -17.38
C PHE A 186 3.28 -5.13 -18.24
N GLU A 187 2.96 -5.24 -19.53
CA GLU A 187 3.61 -6.19 -20.44
C GLU A 187 5.09 -5.89 -20.66
N GLU A 188 5.43 -4.63 -20.93
CA GLU A 188 6.78 -4.21 -21.27
C GLU A 188 7.72 -4.22 -20.07
N VAL A 189 7.22 -3.81 -18.90
CA VAL A 189 8.08 -3.47 -17.76
C VAL A 189 7.90 -4.43 -16.59
N LEU A 190 6.67 -4.68 -16.16
CA LEU A 190 6.41 -5.42 -14.92
C LEU A 190 6.33 -6.93 -15.07
N LEU A 191 5.92 -7.44 -16.23
CA LEU A 191 5.70 -8.87 -16.43
C LEU A 191 6.97 -9.68 -16.20
N SER A 192 8.13 -9.13 -16.60
CA SER A 192 9.43 -9.77 -16.38
C SER A 192 9.79 -9.81 -14.89
N ALA A 193 9.56 -8.71 -14.17
CA ALA A 193 9.86 -8.58 -12.74
C ALA A 193 8.94 -9.45 -11.86
N LEU A 194 7.64 -9.49 -12.18
CA LEU A 194 6.64 -10.24 -11.42
C LEU A 194 6.56 -11.73 -11.81
N LYS A 195 7.32 -12.17 -12.81
CA LYS A 195 7.24 -13.55 -13.33
C LYS A 195 7.36 -14.61 -12.23
N SER A 196 8.29 -14.44 -11.29
CA SER A 196 8.49 -15.36 -10.17
C SER A 196 7.32 -15.35 -9.18
N ASP A 197 6.75 -14.18 -8.91
CA ASP A 197 5.59 -14.05 -8.01
C ASP A 197 4.35 -14.69 -8.63
N LEU A 198 4.11 -14.45 -9.92
CA LEU A 198 3.00 -15.04 -10.67
C LEU A 198 3.15 -16.56 -10.80
N ALA A 199 4.37 -17.07 -10.99
CA ALA A 199 4.63 -18.51 -11.03
C ALA A 199 4.44 -19.20 -9.67
N SER A 200 4.58 -18.45 -8.56
CA SER A 200 4.38 -18.94 -7.20
C SER A 200 3.00 -18.64 -6.63
N ALA A 201 2.02 -18.33 -7.49
CA ALA A 201 0.65 -17.95 -7.11
C ALA A 201 -0.02 -18.90 -6.10
N PHE A 202 0.28 -20.19 -6.15
CA PHE A 202 -0.36 -21.19 -5.27
C PHE A 202 0.30 -21.35 -3.89
N ASN A 203 1.34 -20.58 -3.56
CA ASN A 203 2.03 -20.73 -2.27
C ASN A 203 1.34 -19.97 -1.14
N THR A 204 0.77 -18.80 -1.41
CA THR A 204 0.10 -17.96 -0.40
C THR A 204 -1.17 -17.29 -0.96
N PRO A 205 -2.16 -16.97 -0.11
CA PRO A 205 -3.37 -16.25 -0.54
C PRO A 205 -3.07 -14.94 -1.27
N GLU A 206 -2.05 -14.21 -0.83
CA GLU A 206 -1.69 -12.91 -1.41
C GLU A 206 -1.08 -13.06 -2.80
N GLN A 207 -0.27 -14.09 -3.04
CA GLN A 207 0.28 -14.38 -4.36
C GLN A 207 -0.79 -14.86 -5.34
N LEU A 208 -1.76 -15.65 -4.86
CA LEU A 208 -2.90 -16.03 -5.69
C LEU A 208 -3.75 -14.82 -6.03
N GLN A 209 -4.01 -13.94 -5.05
CA GLN A 209 -4.73 -12.70 -5.28
C GLN A 209 -4.01 -11.82 -6.31
N LEU A 210 -2.69 -11.68 -6.21
CA LEU A 210 -1.89 -10.91 -7.18
C LEU A 210 -2.09 -11.42 -8.61
N LEU A 211 -2.05 -12.74 -8.81
CA LEU A 211 -2.32 -13.35 -10.11
C LEU A 211 -3.75 -13.10 -10.60
N LEU A 212 -4.75 -13.22 -9.72
CA LEU A 212 -6.16 -12.99 -10.06
C LEU A 212 -6.40 -11.53 -10.47
N VAL A 213 -5.84 -10.57 -9.74
CA VAL A 213 -5.90 -9.15 -10.07
C VAL A 213 -5.25 -8.89 -11.42
N ALA A 214 -4.06 -9.45 -11.66
CA ALA A 214 -3.36 -9.30 -12.93
C ALA A 214 -4.19 -9.88 -14.10
N LEU A 215 -4.84 -11.03 -13.93
CA LEU A 215 -5.71 -11.62 -14.96
C LEU A 215 -6.97 -10.81 -15.23
N GLN A 216 -7.58 -10.25 -14.18
CA GLN A 216 -8.75 -9.39 -14.33
C GLN A 216 -8.40 -8.08 -15.06
N ARG A 217 -7.21 -7.53 -14.80
CA ARG A 217 -6.78 -6.24 -15.35
C ARG A 217 -6.13 -6.34 -16.74
N PHE A 218 -5.40 -7.42 -17.01
CA PHE A 218 -4.58 -7.63 -18.22
C PHE A 218 -4.93 -8.94 -18.95
N PRO A 219 -6.19 -9.13 -19.37
CA PRO A 219 -6.64 -10.37 -20.00
C PRO A 219 -5.99 -10.64 -21.37
N HIS A 220 -5.48 -9.60 -22.07
CA HIS A 220 -4.88 -9.76 -23.39
C HIS A 220 -3.41 -10.18 -23.31
N THR A 221 -2.67 -9.69 -22.32
CA THR A 221 -1.28 -10.09 -22.06
C THR A 221 -1.21 -11.48 -21.41
N LEU A 222 -2.07 -11.78 -20.43
CA LEU A 222 -2.07 -13.04 -19.68
C LEU A 222 -2.92 -14.15 -20.34
N LYS A 223 -2.72 -14.38 -21.64
CA LYS A 223 -3.40 -15.44 -22.40
C LYS A 223 -3.08 -16.85 -21.86
N PRO A 224 -3.91 -17.87 -22.18
CA PRO A 224 -3.72 -19.25 -21.76
C PRO A 224 -2.33 -19.84 -22.08
N LYS A 225 -1.70 -19.41 -23.18
CA LYS A 225 -0.32 -19.82 -23.53
C LYS A 225 0.69 -19.33 -22.49
N LYS A 226 0.54 -18.09 -22.01
CA LYS A 226 1.42 -17.49 -21.00
C LYS A 226 1.16 -18.12 -19.64
N LEU A 227 -0.11 -18.34 -19.28
CA LEU A 227 -0.48 -19.08 -18.07
C LEU A 227 0.13 -20.49 -18.06
N LYS A 228 0.08 -21.21 -19.19
CA LYS A 228 0.72 -22.53 -19.31
C LYS A 228 2.23 -22.48 -19.06
N SER A 229 2.90 -21.41 -19.51
CA SER A 229 4.32 -21.21 -19.22
C SER A 229 4.62 -20.84 -17.77
N LEU A 230 3.68 -20.20 -17.06
CA LEU A 230 3.88 -19.73 -15.69
C LEU A 230 3.49 -20.79 -14.65
N LEU A 231 2.33 -21.42 -14.84
CA LEU A 231 1.69 -22.32 -13.87
C LEU A 231 1.71 -23.79 -14.32
N GLY A 232 2.18 -24.09 -15.53
CA GLY A 232 2.08 -25.41 -16.15
C GLY A 232 0.69 -25.74 -16.71
N SER A 233 -0.30 -24.85 -16.52
CA SER A 233 -1.70 -25.05 -16.87
C SER A 233 -2.28 -23.82 -17.59
N ALA A 234 -3.23 -24.04 -18.50
CA ALA A 234 -3.80 -22.97 -19.32
C ALA A 234 -4.87 -22.14 -18.58
N THR A 235 -5.41 -22.67 -17.49
CA THR A 235 -6.43 -22.05 -16.62
C THR A 235 -6.02 -22.21 -15.17
N ILE A 236 -6.49 -21.33 -14.28
CA ILE A 236 -6.22 -21.46 -12.84
C ILE A 236 -7.04 -22.61 -12.25
N ILE A 237 -8.32 -22.70 -12.61
CA ILE A 237 -9.26 -23.67 -12.05
C ILE A 237 -9.29 -24.90 -12.95
N ASN A 238 -8.52 -25.92 -12.57
CA ASN A 238 -8.49 -27.22 -13.23
C ASN A 238 -8.22 -28.33 -12.21
N ALA A 239 -8.42 -29.59 -12.63
CA ALA A 239 -8.29 -30.74 -11.74
C ALA A 239 -6.91 -30.85 -11.06
N ASP A 240 -5.83 -30.47 -11.75
CA ASP A 240 -4.45 -30.56 -11.23
C ASP A 240 -4.15 -29.48 -10.18
N ASN A 241 -4.72 -28.28 -10.33
CA ASN A 241 -4.52 -27.15 -9.44
C ASN A 241 -5.48 -27.14 -8.24
N VAL A 242 -6.61 -27.85 -8.31
CA VAL A 242 -7.64 -27.89 -7.24
C VAL A 242 -7.05 -28.20 -5.86
N PRO A 243 -6.19 -29.22 -5.66
CA PRO A 243 -5.61 -29.49 -4.34
C PRO A 243 -4.82 -28.30 -3.77
N ARG A 244 -4.11 -27.57 -4.64
CA ARG A 244 -3.35 -26.37 -4.25
C ARG A 244 -4.28 -25.20 -3.93
N LEU A 245 -5.33 -25.01 -4.73
CA LEU A 245 -6.37 -24.00 -4.46
C LEU A 245 -7.04 -24.23 -3.10
N ILE A 246 -7.36 -25.48 -2.76
CA ILE A 246 -7.92 -25.82 -1.44
C ILE A 246 -6.94 -25.42 -0.34
N GLY A 247 -5.65 -25.73 -0.49
CA GLY A 247 -4.62 -25.33 0.48
C GLY A 247 -4.59 -23.81 0.71
N VAL A 248 -4.57 -23.03 -0.37
CA VAL A 248 -4.58 -21.55 -0.30
C VAL A 248 -5.87 -21.01 0.32
N LEU A 249 -7.03 -21.56 -0.06
CA LEU A 249 -8.33 -21.16 0.50
C LEU A 249 -8.42 -21.47 1.99
N LYS A 250 -7.86 -22.59 2.44
CA LYS A 250 -7.74 -22.91 3.88
C LYS A 250 -6.86 -21.89 4.58
N MET A 251 -5.69 -21.55 4.04
CA MET A 251 -4.84 -20.51 4.63
C MET A 251 -5.57 -19.17 4.74
N ALA A 252 -6.27 -18.76 3.68
CA ALA A 252 -7.05 -17.54 3.65
C ALA A 252 -8.20 -17.55 4.67
N ALA A 253 -8.91 -18.67 4.82
CA ALA A 253 -9.99 -18.80 5.80
C ALA A 253 -9.48 -18.64 7.23
N HIS A 254 -8.31 -19.20 7.54
CA HIS A 254 -7.72 -19.11 8.88
C HIS A 254 -7.13 -17.72 9.17
N SER A 255 -6.61 -17.01 8.16
CA SER A 255 -6.04 -15.67 8.35
C SER A 255 -7.09 -14.62 8.71
N VAL A 256 -8.33 -14.76 8.19
CA VAL A 256 -9.44 -13.82 8.45
C VAL A 256 -10.43 -14.28 9.52
N LYS A 257 -10.07 -15.32 10.30
CA LYS A 257 -10.97 -15.94 11.28
C LYS A 257 -11.53 -14.93 12.30
N LYS A 258 -10.74 -13.92 12.67
CA LYS A 258 -11.14 -12.93 13.69
C LYS A 258 -11.96 -11.80 13.09
N GLU A 259 -11.64 -11.42 11.87
CA GLU A 259 -12.26 -10.35 11.12
C GLU A 259 -13.64 -10.76 10.58
N LEU A 260 -13.90 -12.06 10.43
CA LEU A 260 -15.17 -12.60 9.91
C LEU A 260 -15.54 -11.96 8.56
N VAL A 261 -14.54 -11.81 7.68
CA VAL A 261 -14.72 -11.28 6.32
C VAL A 261 -14.53 -12.39 5.29
N LEU A 262 -15.14 -12.24 4.12
CA LEU A 262 -14.87 -13.13 2.99
C LEU A 262 -13.52 -12.72 2.36
N PRO A 263 -12.51 -13.62 2.28
CA PRO A 263 -11.26 -13.28 1.61
C PRO A 263 -11.48 -12.89 0.14
N ALA A 264 -10.82 -11.82 -0.31
CA ALA A 264 -10.89 -11.37 -1.70
C ALA A 264 -10.55 -12.50 -2.70
N VAL A 265 -9.54 -13.31 -2.37
CA VAL A 265 -9.10 -14.46 -3.18
C VAL A 265 -10.21 -15.47 -3.44
N ALA A 266 -11.07 -15.71 -2.44
CA ALA A 266 -12.18 -16.63 -2.60
C ALA A 266 -13.26 -16.05 -3.51
N LEU A 267 -13.56 -14.76 -3.36
CA LEU A 267 -14.54 -14.06 -4.19
C LEU A 267 -14.07 -13.94 -5.65
N ASP A 268 -12.80 -13.65 -5.87
CA ASP A 268 -12.25 -13.51 -7.23
C ASP A 268 -12.10 -14.85 -7.94
N LEU A 269 -11.80 -15.94 -7.21
CA LEU A 269 -11.89 -17.30 -7.76
C LEU A 269 -13.32 -17.67 -8.15
N LEU A 270 -14.31 -17.31 -7.34
CA LEU A 270 -15.72 -17.52 -7.68
C LEU A 270 -16.08 -16.80 -8.98
N LYS A 271 -15.75 -15.50 -9.08
CA LYS A 271 -16.00 -14.71 -10.30
C LYS A 271 -15.28 -15.29 -11.51
N LEU A 272 -14.03 -15.73 -11.35
CA LEU A 272 -13.26 -16.37 -12.41
C LEU A 272 -13.92 -17.69 -12.86
N SER A 273 -14.37 -18.50 -11.90
CA SER A 273 -15.03 -19.79 -12.19
C SER A 273 -16.30 -19.64 -13.01
N LEU A 274 -17.04 -18.55 -12.81
CA LEU A 274 -18.23 -18.22 -13.60
C LEU A 274 -17.86 -17.77 -15.01
N LYS A 275 -16.76 -17.02 -15.17
CA LYS A 275 -16.28 -16.55 -16.47
C LYS A 275 -15.69 -17.69 -17.33
N GLU A 276 -15.01 -18.65 -16.72
CA GLU A 276 -14.35 -19.77 -17.42
C GLU A 276 -15.23 -21.02 -17.54
N ASP A 277 -16.52 -20.94 -17.21
CA ASP A 277 -17.46 -22.07 -17.17
C ASP A 277 -16.94 -23.26 -16.33
N SER A 278 -16.16 -22.96 -15.29
CA SER A 278 -15.52 -23.93 -14.41
C SER A 278 -16.15 -23.96 -13.01
N PHE A 279 -17.32 -23.33 -12.84
CA PHE A 279 -18.02 -23.19 -11.57
C PHE A 279 -18.32 -24.54 -10.93
N GLN A 280 -18.82 -25.52 -11.69
CA GLN A 280 -19.13 -26.86 -11.18
C GLN A 280 -17.89 -27.55 -10.60
N LEU A 281 -16.75 -27.44 -11.29
CA LEU A 281 -15.49 -28.02 -10.83
C LEU A 281 -15.01 -27.32 -9.56
N PHE A 282 -15.03 -25.98 -9.54
CA PHE A 282 -14.66 -25.18 -8.37
C PHE A 282 -15.55 -25.49 -7.16
N TRP A 283 -16.86 -25.45 -7.34
CA TRP A 283 -17.82 -25.63 -6.26
C TRP A 283 -17.76 -27.04 -5.68
N ASN A 284 -17.85 -28.07 -6.53
CA ASN A 284 -17.90 -29.45 -6.06
C ASN A 284 -16.55 -29.90 -5.47
N ARG A 285 -15.44 -29.62 -6.15
CA ARG A 285 -14.13 -30.11 -5.71
C ARG A 285 -13.50 -29.22 -4.65
N ALA A 286 -13.44 -27.90 -4.88
CA ALA A 286 -12.73 -27.01 -3.96
C ALA A 286 -13.56 -26.68 -2.72
N ILE A 287 -14.86 -26.38 -2.88
CA ILE A 287 -15.71 -25.95 -1.76
C ILE A 287 -16.33 -27.15 -1.03
N THR A 288 -17.11 -27.99 -1.72
CA THR A 288 -17.82 -29.10 -1.09
C THR A 288 -16.87 -30.19 -0.60
N GLU A 289 -16.00 -30.70 -1.46
CA GLU A 289 -15.05 -31.75 -1.07
C GLU A 289 -13.85 -31.20 -0.28
N GLY A 290 -13.43 -29.96 -0.52
CA GLY A 290 -12.21 -29.39 0.07
C GLY A 290 -12.40 -28.58 1.35
N MET A 291 -13.48 -27.80 1.45
CA MET A 291 -13.72 -26.87 2.57
C MET A 291 -14.74 -27.41 3.57
N PHE A 292 -15.86 -27.99 3.12
CA PHE A 292 -16.93 -28.50 4.01
C PHE A 292 -16.65 -29.88 4.61
N LYS A 293 -15.66 -30.63 4.11
CA LYS A 293 -15.23 -31.89 4.76
C LYS A 293 -14.36 -31.69 6.00
N GLU A 294 -13.87 -30.47 6.24
CA GLU A 294 -13.09 -30.14 7.43
C GLU A 294 -13.97 -30.09 8.69
N PRO A 295 -13.41 -30.09 9.89
CA PRO A 295 -14.17 -29.76 11.10
C PRO A 295 -14.81 -28.37 11.00
N SER A 296 -15.97 -28.20 11.64
CA SER A 296 -16.69 -26.92 11.69
C SER A 296 -15.77 -25.79 12.17
N GLY A 297 -15.68 -24.71 11.39
CA GLY A 297 -14.71 -23.65 11.68
C GLY A 297 -14.60 -22.59 10.58
N PRO A 298 -13.40 -21.98 10.39
CA PRO A 298 -13.20 -20.90 9.44
C PRO A 298 -13.50 -21.28 7.98
N THR A 299 -13.24 -22.54 7.61
CA THR A 299 -13.50 -23.05 6.26
C THR A 299 -15.00 -23.12 5.94
N HIS A 300 -15.82 -23.51 6.92
CA HIS A 300 -17.28 -23.52 6.80
C HIS A 300 -17.84 -22.11 6.70
N TYR A 301 -17.36 -21.21 7.56
CA TYR A 301 -17.74 -19.79 7.50
C TYR A 301 -17.47 -19.19 6.12
N LEU A 302 -16.26 -19.42 5.57
CA LEU A 302 -15.91 -19.00 4.22
C LEU A 302 -16.87 -19.59 3.19
N GLY A 303 -17.11 -20.91 3.23
CA GLY A 303 -18.01 -21.59 2.29
C GLY A 303 -19.43 -21.00 2.29
N PHE A 304 -20.01 -20.72 3.47
CA PHE A 304 -21.33 -20.11 3.56
C PHE A 304 -21.36 -18.66 3.06
N ARG A 305 -20.33 -17.86 3.38
CA ARG A 305 -20.21 -16.49 2.85
C ARG A 305 -20.05 -16.47 1.33
N LEU A 306 -19.31 -17.45 0.79
CA LEU A 306 -19.12 -17.62 -0.64
C LEU A 306 -20.44 -18.02 -1.33
N LEU A 307 -21.23 -18.92 -0.72
CA LEU A 307 -22.56 -19.28 -1.20
C LEU A 307 -23.48 -18.05 -1.30
N GLY A 308 -23.52 -17.24 -0.23
CA GLY A 308 -24.30 -15.99 -0.24
C GLY A 308 -23.86 -15.03 -1.35
N SER A 309 -22.57 -15.02 -1.71
CA SER A 309 -22.04 -14.19 -2.79
C SER A 309 -22.27 -14.79 -4.19
N ALA A 310 -22.39 -16.11 -4.29
CA ALA A 310 -22.63 -16.82 -5.55
C ALA A 310 -24.09 -16.75 -6.00
N LEU A 311 -25.04 -16.78 -5.06
CA LEU A 311 -26.48 -16.84 -5.36
C LEU A 311 -26.95 -15.70 -6.29
N PRO A 312 -26.65 -14.41 -6.03
CA PRO A 312 -27.06 -13.33 -6.93
C PRO A 312 -26.42 -13.41 -8.32
N LEU A 313 -25.19 -13.93 -8.40
CA LEU A 313 -24.44 -14.04 -9.65
C LEU A 313 -25.01 -15.14 -10.56
N LEU A 314 -25.45 -16.24 -9.96
CA LEU A 314 -26.06 -17.37 -10.67
C LEU A 314 -27.50 -17.08 -11.10
N SER A 315 -28.24 -16.28 -10.34
CA SER A 315 -29.61 -15.89 -10.68
C SER A 315 -29.71 -14.86 -11.81
N LEU A 316 -28.61 -14.18 -12.14
CA LEU A 316 -28.52 -13.23 -13.25
C LEU A 316 -28.11 -13.90 -14.58
N SER A 317 -27.57 -15.12 -14.50
CA SER A 317 -27.14 -15.92 -15.65
C SER A 317 -28.19 -16.94 -16.12
N SER A 318 -29.35 -16.98 -15.45
CA SER A 318 -30.50 -17.85 -15.74
C SER A 318 -31.63 -17.10 -16.45
#